data_AF-A0A0N1H298-F1
#
_entry.id   AF-A0A0N1H298-F1
#
_cell.length_a   1.000
_cell.length_b   1.000
_cell.length_c   1.000
_cell.angle_alpha   90.00
_cell.angle_beta   90.00
_cell.angle_gamma   90.00
#
_symmetry.space_group_name_H-M   'P 1'
#
loop_
_entity.id
_entity.type
_entity.pdbx_description
1 polymer ?
#
loop_
_entity_poly.entity_id
_entity_poly.type
_entity_poly.pdbx_seq_one_letter_code
_entity_poly.pdbx_strand_id
1 'polypeptide(L)' 'MRTPHETPGPPESLSAHCTVAKRPGYEGLHAECRQTQDIPLPHSGGHALLVHRCTCACHAAVAGAA' A
#
# COMPACT_ATOMS: atom_id res chain seq x y z
N MET A 1 -4.48 -19.58 -28.19
CA MET A 1 -4.52 -20.17 -26.83
C MET A 1 -4.19 -19.04 -25.86
N ARG A 2 -5.19 -18.45 -25.18
CA ARG A 2 -4.97 -17.39 -24.17
C ARG A 2 -4.81 -18.08 -22.82
N THR A 3 -3.69 -17.86 -22.16
CA THR A 3 -3.46 -18.35 -20.79
C THR A 3 -4.56 -17.82 -19.87
N PRO A 4 -5.09 -18.64 -18.94
CA PRO A 4 -5.89 -18.11 -17.84
C PRO A 4 -5.05 -17.08 -17.10
N HIS A 5 -5.51 -15.84 -17.04
CA HIS A 5 -4.93 -14.85 -16.17
C HIS A 5 -5.29 -15.27 -14.75
N GLU A 6 -4.34 -15.91 -14.06
CA GLU A 6 -4.39 -16.07 -12.61
C GLU A 6 -4.80 -14.71 -12.04
N THR A 7 -5.93 -14.63 -11.34
CA THR A 7 -6.33 -13.40 -10.67
C THR A 7 -5.26 -13.14 -9.62
N PRO A 8 -4.36 -12.16 -9.79
CA PRO A 8 -3.45 -11.82 -8.72
C PRO A 8 -4.31 -11.50 -7.50
N GLY A 9 -3.90 -11.98 -6.33
CA GLY A 9 -4.46 -11.51 -5.06
C GLY A 9 -4.47 -9.98 -5.04
N PRO A 10 -5.33 -9.35 -4.22
CA PRO A 10 -5.45 -7.90 -4.21
C PRO A 10 -4.04 -7.28 -4.14
N PRO A 11 -3.68 -6.41 -5.09
CA PRO A 11 -2.32 -5.90 -5.17
C PRO A 11 -2.00 -5.25 -3.83
N GLU A 12 -0.85 -5.59 -3.24
CA GLU A 12 -0.39 -4.91 -2.04
C GLU A 12 -0.38 -3.41 -2.33
N SER A 13 -1.16 -2.64 -1.56
CA SER A 13 -1.21 -1.19 -1.73
C SER A 13 0.05 -0.65 -1.10
N LEU A 14 1.12 -0.53 -1.88
CA LEU A 14 2.42 -0.07 -1.40
C LEU A 14 2.50 1.45 -1.54
N SER A 15 3.02 2.11 -0.51
CA SER A 15 3.39 3.52 -0.62
C SER A 15 4.49 3.70 -1.67
N ALA A 16 4.68 4.94 -2.13
CA ALA A 16 5.79 5.27 -3.02
C ALA A 16 7.15 4.88 -2.40
N HIS A 17 7.34 5.16 -1.10
CA HIS A 17 8.56 4.81 -0.38
C HIS A 17 8.81 3.30 -0.35
N CYS A 18 7.80 2.50 0.02
CA CYS A 18 7.95 1.05 0.01
C CYS A 18 8.13 0.47 -1.40
N THR A 19 7.50 1.07 -2.41
CA THR A 19 7.66 0.65 -3.80
C THR A 19 9.09 0.87 -4.29
N VAL A 20 9.69 2.02 -3.98
CA VAL A 20 11.06 2.33 -4.37
C VAL A 20 12.06 1.51 -3.53
N ALA A 21 11.80 1.30 -2.25
CA ALA A 21 12.66 0.54 -1.36
C ALA A 21 12.81 -0.95 -1.73
N LYS A 22 11.92 -1.50 -2.58
CA LYS A 22 12.11 -2.84 -3.18
C LYS A 22 13.24 -2.90 -4.20
N ARG A 23 13.75 -1.75 -4.64
CA ARG A 23 14.86 -1.67 -5.60
C ARG A 23 16.19 -1.69 -4.85
N PRO A 24 17.20 -2.42 -5.35
CA PRO A 24 18.53 -2.41 -4.74
C PRO A 24 19.13 -1.00 -4.78
N GLY A 25 19.73 -0.58 -3.68
CA GLY A 25 20.30 0.76 -3.45
C GLY A 25 19.32 1.79 -2.87
N TYR A 26 18.05 1.42 -2.62
CA TYR A 26 17.01 2.31 -2.10
C TYR A 26 16.32 1.78 -0.83
N GLU A 27 16.83 0.70 -0.24
CA GLU A 27 16.23 0.00 0.90
C GLU A 27 15.96 0.93 2.09
N GLY A 28 16.82 1.93 2.29
CA GLY A 28 16.68 2.93 3.36
C GLY A 28 15.39 3.75 3.30
N LEU A 29 14.82 3.96 2.10
CA LEU A 29 13.56 4.69 1.94
C LEU A 29 12.38 3.99 2.63
N HIS A 30 12.50 2.68 2.92
CA HIS A 30 11.49 1.97 3.68
C HIS A 30 11.28 2.59 5.07
N ALA A 31 12.36 2.99 5.75
CA ALA A 31 12.30 3.57 7.09
C ALA A 31 11.56 4.93 7.11
N GLU A 32 11.42 5.58 5.95
CA GLU A 32 10.72 6.86 5.79
C GLU A 32 9.24 6.68 5.43
N CYS A 33 8.73 5.44 5.38
CA CYS A 33 7.31 5.20 5.10
C CYS A 33 6.42 5.73 6.24
N ARG A 34 5.62 6.75 5.93
CA ARG A 34 4.64 7.36 6.85
C ARG A 34 3.19 7.15 6.42
N GLN A 35 2.97 6.49 5.30
CA GLN A 35 1.65 6.21 4.73
C GLN A 35 1.05 4.97 5.42
N THR A 36 0.81 5.03 6.73
CA THR A 36 0.27 3.92 7.54
C THR A 36 -1.25 3.99 7.73
N GLN A 37 -1.88 5.04 7.21
CA GLN A 37 -3.28 5.37 7.42
C GLN A 37 -3.92 5.67 6.07
N ASP A 38 -5.20 5.33 5.92
CA ASP A 38 -5.99 5.72 4.76
C ASP A 38 -6.31 7.22 4.85
N ILE A 39 -6.16 7.92 3.73
CA ILE A 39 -6.50 9.34 3.62
C ILE A 39 -7.80 9.44 2.83
N PRO A 40 -8.92 9.87 3.45
CA PRO A 40 -10.18 10.02 2.75
C PRO A 40 -10.08 11.15 1.71
N LEU A 41 -10.77 10.97 0.59
CA LEU A 41 -10.91 12.02 -0.42
C LEU A 41 -11.85 13.11 0.13
N PRO A 42 -11.42 14.38 0.23
CA PRO A 42 -12.28 15.46 0.70
C PRO A 42 -13.56 15.56 -0.13
N HIS A 43 -14.68 15.90 0.52
CA HIS A 43 -16.01 16.03 -0.10
C HIS A 43 -16.63 14.72 -0.62
N SER A 44 -15.93 13.59 -0.56
CA SER A 44 -16.46 12.28 -0.95
C SER A 44 -17.23 11.59 0.17
N GLY A 45 -17.78 12.28 1.17
CA GLY A 45 -18.62 11.68 2.21
C GLY A 45 -18.05 10.42 2.90
N GLY A 46 -16.72 10.24 2.92
CA GLY A 46 -16.06 9.04 3.43
C GLY A 46 -16.11 7.78 2.53
N HIS A 47 -16.72 7.83 1.34
CA HIS A 47 -16.85 6.66 0.46
C HIS A 47 -15.65 6.41 -0.46
N ALA A 48 -14.77 7.40 -0.63
CA ALA A 48 -13.57 7.29 -1.46
C ALA A 48 -12.32 7.67 -0.68
N LEU A 49 -11.22 6.97 -0.98
CA LEU A 49 -9.90 7.24 -0.44
C LEU A 49 -9.06 7.95 -1.49
N LEU A 50 -8.40 9.05 -1.10
CA LEU A 50 -7.41 9.73 -1.93
C LEU A 50 -6.09 8.96 -1.94
N VAL A 51 -5.71 8.41 -0.79
CA VAL A 51 -4.50 7.60 -0.64
C VAL A 51 -4.82 6.41 0.26
N HIS A 52 -4.53 5.21 -0.21
CA HIS A 52 -4.61 4.00 0.61
C HIS A 52 -3.41 3.91 1.56
N ARG A 53 -3.61 3.36 2.75
CA ARG A 53 -2.49 2.98 3.61
C ARG A 53 -1.58 1.96 2.93
N CYS A 54 -0.30 2.00 3.29
CA CYS A 54 0.67 1.00 2.90
C CYS A 54 0.34 -0.33 3.59
N THR A 55 0.21 -1.40 2.82
CA THR A 55 -0.08 -2.76 3.33
C THR A 55 1.10 -3.71 3.15
N CYS A 56 2.34 -3.22 3.09
CA CYS A 56 3.50 -4.12 3.13
C CYS A 56 3.51 -4.91 4.46
N ALA A 57 4.16 -6.08 4.50
CA ALA A 57 4.19 -6.92 5.70
C ALA A 57 4.56 -6.18 7.01
N CYS A 58 5.42 -5.16 6.94
CA CYS A 58 5.82 -4.33 8.08
C CYS A 58 4.70 -3.41 8.61
N HIS A 59 3.73 -3.06 7.77
CA HIS A 59 2.63 -2.13 8.09
C HIS A 59 1.25 -2.81 8.08
N ALA A 60 1.10 -3.94 7.39
CA ALA A 60 -0.12 -4.75 7.37
C ALA A 60 -0.46 -5.32 8.75
N ALA A 61 0.54 -5.61 9.60
CA ALA A 61 0.30 -6.12 10.95
C ALA A 61 -0.36 -5.10 11.90
N VAL A 62 -0.33 -3.80 11.57
CA VAL A 62 -0.96 -2.74 12.38
C VAL A 62 -2.44 -2.56 12.03
N ALA A 63 -2.92 -3.21 10.96
CA ALA A 63 -4.26 -3.08 10.41
C ALA A 63 -5.36 -3.88 11.14
N GLY A 64 -5.05 -4.48 12.29
CA GLY A 64 -5.93 -5.43 12.97
C GLY A 64 -5.90 -5.35 14.51
N ALA A 65 -5.81 -4.15 15.08
CA ALA A 65 -6.07 -3.95 16.50
C ALA A 65 -7.09 -2.82 16.70
N ALA A 66 -8.30 -3.24 17.08
CA ALA A 66 -9.47 -2.50 17.58
C ALA A 66 -10.28 -1.67 16.55
#